data_AF-A0A9D7YRL5-F1
#
_entry.id   AF-A0A9D7YRL5-F1
#
_cell.length_a   1.000
_cell.length_b   1.000
_cell.length_c   1.000
_cell.angle_alpha   90.00
_cell.angle_beta   90.00
_cell.angle_gamma   90.00
#
_symmetry.space_group_name_H-M   'P 1'
#
loop_
_entity.id
_entity.type
_entity.pdbx_description
1 polymer ?
#
loop_
_entity_poly.entity_id
_entity_poly.type
_entity_poly.pdbx_seq_one_letter_code
_entity_poly.pdbx_strand_id
1 'polypeptide(L)' 'MMVSGKGQNRCWEQTEPAEFEIDPQARRRYLVALDPDLLKRVRRIAQSRGLATESLVNLLLEQRLQEVESQVA' A
#
# COMPACT_ATOMS: atom_id res chain seq x y z
N MET A 1 8.50 30.24 -23.10
CA MET A 1 7.15 29.83 -23.53
C MET A 1 6.32 29.63 -22.26
N MET A 2 5.44 30.57 -21.95
CA MET A 2 4.59 30.54 -20.74
C MET A 2 3.30 29.78 -21.07
N VAL A 3 2.97 28.74 -20.31
CA VAL A 3 1.65 28.10 -20.38
C VAL A 3 0.76 28.78 -19.34
N SER A 4 -0.14 29.62 -19.83
CA SER A 4 -1.18 30.27 -19.03
C SER A 4 -2.27 29.25 -18.72
N GLY A 5 -2.45 28.93 -17.44
CA GLY A 5 -3.56 28.14 -16.92
C GLY A 5 -4.12 28.83 -15.68
N LYS A 6 -5.10 29.73 -15.87
CA LYS A 6 -5.80 30.36 -14.74
C LYS A 6 -6.77 29.38 -14.10
N GLY A 7 -6.37 28.83 -12.95
CA GLY A 7 -7.26 28.28 -11.94
C GLY A 7 -7.02 29.02 -10.63
N GLN A 8 -7.97 29.87 -10.22
CA GLN A 8 -7.88 30.59 -8.94
C GLN A 8 -7.94 29.58 -7.79
N ASN A 9 -6.82 29.36 -7.12
CA ASN A 9 -6.70 28.43 -5.99
C ASN A 9 -6.56 29.26 -4.70
N ARG A 10 -7.68 29.86 -4.26
CA ARG A 10 -7.78 30.86 -3.18
C ARG A 10 -7.38 30.34 -1.77
N CYS A 11 -7.03 29.07 -1.64
CA CYS A 11 -6.75 28.42 -0.36
C CYS A 11 -5.26 28.24 -0.05
N TRP A 12 -4.35 28.49 -1.00
CA TRP A 12 -2.92 28.19 -0.82
C TRP A 12 -2.06 29.39 -0.39
N GLU A 13 -2.59 30.61 -0.46
CA GLU A 13 -1.84 31.82 -0.10
C GLU A 13 -1.94 32.20 1.39
N GLN A 14 -2.67 31.41 2.20
CA GLN A 14 -2.90 31.66 3.63
C GLN A 14 -2.18 30.66 4.54
N THR A 15 -1.38 29.75 3.99
CA THR A 15 -0.66 28.74 4.77
C THR A 15 0.80 29.12 4.91
N GLU A 16 1.24 29.34 6.14
CA GLU A 16 2.66 29.43 6.49
C GLU A 16 3.39 28.13 6.09
N PRO A 17 4.66 28.19 5.68
CA PRO A 17 5.45 27.00 5.40
C PRO A 17 5.55 26.13 6.64
N ALA A 18 4.90 24.98 6.61
CA ALA A 18 5.00 23.99 7.68
C ALA A 18 6.32 23.23 7.54
N GLU A 19 7.15 23.30 8.58
CA GLU A 19 8.34 22.46 8.72
C GLU A 19 7.88 21.03 9.03
N PHE A 20 8.13 20.09 8.12
CA PHE A 20 7.87 18.68 8.37
C PHE A 20 9.20 17.95 8.52
N GLU A 21 9.41 17.34 9.68
CA GLU A 21 10.52 16.44 9.92
C GLU A 21 10.14 15.05 9.39
N ILE A 22 10.77 14.63 8.28
CA ILE A 22 10.60 13.28 7.74
C ILE A 22 11.58 12.38 8.49
N ASP A 23 11.11 11.69 9.53
CA ASP A 23 11.93 10.67 10.18
C ASP A 23 12.22 9.53 9.16
N PRO A 24 13.50 9.27 8.82
CA PRO A 24 13.87 8.23 7.86
C PRO A 24 13.52 6.80 8.33
N GLN A 25 13.17 6.63 9.61
CA GLN A 25 12.64 5.39 10.18
C GLN A 25 11.10 5.34 10.23
N ALA A 26 10.40 6.45 9.95
CA ALA A 26 8.97 6.61 10.25
C ALA A 26 8.03 5.61 9.55
N ARG A 27 8.46 4.94 8.48
CA ARG A 27 7.80 3.72 7.97
C ARG A 27 8.57 3.18 6.77
N ARG A 28 9.32 2.10 6.97
CA ARG A 28 9.65 1.23 5.84
C ARG A 28 8.40 0.44 5.48
N ARG A 29 7.59 1.00 4.58
CA ARG A 29 6.56 0.23 3.89
C ARG A 29 7.27 -0.64 2.86
N TYR A 30 7.47 -1.91 3.20
CA TYR A 30 7.94 -2.90 2.23
C TYR A 30 6.79 -3.21 1.29
N LEU A 31 6.80 -2.56 0.12
CA LEU A 31 5.84 -2.81 -0.95
C LEU A 31 6.38 -3.94 -1.81
N VAL A 32 5.68 -5.08 -1.78
CA VAL A 32 5.95 -6.21 -2.67
C VAL A 32 4.84 -6.26 -3.71
N ALA A 33 5.23 -6.19 -4.98
CA ALA A 33 4.27 -6.29 -6.07
C ALA A 33 3.75 -7.73 -6.18
N LEU A 34 2.43 -7.85 -6.38
CA LEU A 34 1.80 -9.10 -6.74
C LEU A 34 1.60 -9.14 -8.25
N ASP A 35 1.80 -10.31 -8.84
CA ASP A 35 1.41 -10.57 -10.22
C ASP A 35 -0.07 -10.17 -10.46
N PRO A 36 -0.42 -9.52 -11.59
CA PRO A 36 -1.77 -9.04 -11.84
C PRO A 36 -2.84 -10.13 -11.79
N ASP A 37 -2.55 -11.33 -12.29
CA ASP A 37 -3.52 -12.42 -12.31
C ASP A 37 -3.64 -13.09 -10.94
N LEU A 38 -2.54 -13.17 -10.19
CA LEU A 38 -2.57 -13.53 -8.77
C LEU A 38 -3.45 -12.54 -7.98
N LEU A 39 -3.25 -11.23 -8.16
CA LEU A 39 -4.03 -10.20 -7.49
C LEU A 39 -5.53 -10.32 -7.81
N LYS A 40 -5.90 -10.55 -9.08
CA LYS A 40 -7.32 -10.76 -9.47
C LYS A 40 -7.92 -11.96 -8.73
N ARG A 41 -7.19 -13.07 -8.65
CA ARG A 41 -7.66 -14.29 -7.97
C ARG A 41 -7.84 -14.06 -6.48
N VAL A 42 -6.83 -13.49 -5.81
CA VAL A 42 -6.87 -13.21 -4.37
C VAL A 42 -7.99 -12.23 -4.04
N ARG A 43 -8.15 -11.16 -4.83
CA ARG A 43 -9.22 -10.18 -4.63
C ARG A 43 -10.60 -10.82 -4.70
N ARG A 44 -10.84 -11.69 -5.69
CA ARG A 44 -12.12 -12.41 -5.82
C ARG A 44 -12.43 -13.24 -4.56
N ILE A 45 -11.43 -13.97 -4.07
CA ILE A 45 -11.59 -14.82 -2.87
C ILE A 45 -11.80 -13.96 -1.63
N ALA A 46 -11.03 -12.90 -1.46
CA ALA A 46 -11.15 -11.97 -0.32
C ALA A 46 -12.55 -11.35 -0.26
N GLN A 47 -13.04 -10.85 -1.40
CA GLN A 47 -14.38 -10.28 -1.52
C GLN A 47 -15.48 -11.28 -1.18
N SER A 48 -15.40 -12.52 -1.69
CA SER A 48 -16.38 -13.56 -1.35
C SER A 48 -16.42 -13.92 0.15
N ARG A 49 -15.37 -13.55 0.89
CA ARG A 49 -15.22 -13.82 2.33
C ARG A 49 -15.34 -12.57 3.20
N GLY A 50 -15.64 -11.41 2.61
CA GLY A 50 -15.72 -10.14 3.35
C GLY A 50 -14.37 -9.66 3.91
N LEU A 51 -13.25 -10.09 3.33
CA LEU A 51 -11.90 -9.77 3.79
C LEU A 51 -11.24 -8.71 2.90
N ALA A 52 -10.34 -7.93 3.50
CA ALA A 52 -9.40 -7.12 2.73
C ALA A 52 -8.43 -8.03 1.96
N THR A 53 -8.04 -7.63 0.75
CA THR A 53 -7.09 -8.38 -0.07
C THR A 53 -5.76 -8.58 0.65
N GLU A 54 -5.25 -7.52 1.30
CA GLU A 54 -4.02 -7.57 2.10
C GLU A 54 -4.11 -8.58 3.25
N SER A 55 -5.22 -8.58 4.01
CA SER A 55 -5.42 -9.53 5.11
C SER A 55 -5.40 -10.98 4.62
N LEU A 56 -6.02 -11.27 3.47
CA LEU A 56 -6.00 -12.62 2.89
C LEU A 56 -4.58 -13.00 2.42
N VAL A 57 -3.85 -12.09 1.79
CA VAL A 57 -2.46 -12.33 1.38
C VAL A 57 -1.59 -12.66 2.59
N ASN A 58 -1.67 -11.84 3.64
CA ASN A 58 -0.87 -12.03 4.84
C ASN A 58 -1.17 -13.38 5.50
N LEU A 59 -2.45 -13.75 5.60
CA LEU A 59 -2.85 -15.02 6.21
C LEU A 59 -2.38 -16.24 5.41
N LEU A 60 -2.42 -16.16 4.07
CA LEU A 60 -1.88 -17.22 3.20
C LEU A 60 -0.36 -17.34 3.33
N LEU A 61 0.36 -16.21 3.41
CA LEU A 61 1.81 -16.21 3.60
C LEU A 61 2.20 -16.81 4.94
N GLU A 62 1.51 -16.42 6.01
CA GLU A 62 1.72 -16.96 7.37
C GLU A 62 1.57 -18.49 7.38
N GLN A 63 0.49 -19.01 6.81
CA GLN A 63 0.25 -20.46 6.71
C GLN A 63 1.35 -21.18 5.93
N ARG A 64 1.78 -20.60 4.80
CA ARG A 64 2.84 -21.19 3.98
C ARG A 64 4.21 -21.13 4.66
N LEU A 65 4.50 -20.06 5.41
CA LEU A 65 5.73 -19.95 6.19
C LEU A 65 5.79 -21.01 7.29
N GLN A 66 4.70 -21.20 8.04
CA GLN A 66 4.64 -22.24 9.07
C GLN A 66 4.91 -23.64 8.51
N GLU A 67 4.35 -23.96 7.35
CA GLU A 67 4.61 -25.24 6.65
C GLU A 67 6.07 -25.39 6.20
N VAL A 68 6.67 -24.32 5.69
CA VAL A 68 8.07 -24.32 5.24
C VAL A 68 9.03 -24.41 6.42
N GLU A 69 8.80 -23.65 7.48
CA GLU A 69 9.59 -23.70 8.72
C GLU A 69 9.55 -25.10 9.35
N SER A 70 8.37 -25.74 9.34
CA SER A 70 8.20 -27.11 9.86
C SER A 70 8.89 -28.18 9.00
N GLN A 71 9.24 -27.89 7.74
CA GLN A 71 9.97 -28.81 6.86
C GLN A 71 11.49 -28.62 6.91
N VAL A 72 11.95 -27.49 7.44
CA VAL A 72 13.36 -27.13 7.56
C VAL A 72 13.93 -27.51 8.93
N ALA A 73 13.07 -27.67 9.95
CA ALA A 73 13.40 -28.19 11.28
C ALA A 73 13.55 -29.72 11.30
#